data_AF-A0A1B8QTA9-F1
#
_entry.id   AF-A0A1B8QTA9-F1
#
_cell.length_a   1.000
_cell.length_b   1.000
_cell.length_c   1.000
_cell.angle_alpha   90.00
_cell.angle_beta   90.00
_cell.angle_gamma   90.00
#
_symmetry.space_group_name_H-M   'P 1'
#
loop_
_entity.id
_entity.type
_entity.pdbx_description
1 polymer ?
#
loop_
_entity_poly.entity_id
_entity_poly.type
_entity_poly.pdbx_seq_one_letter_code
_entity_poly.pdbx_strand_id
1 'polypeptide(L)'
;MLENLHSNPNNLTKLETLANEGNADVAYMLGWCYFKGERLPKDFDKSMAWLEKAKTLGGDRAEELMVYCWFLQIAELRKKYE
;
A
#
# COMPACT_ATOMS: atom_id res chain seq x y z
N MET A 1 -7.30 -15.61 1.34
CA MET A 1 -8.07 -14.39 1.67
C MET A 1 -7.85 -13.21 0.71
N LEU A 2 -6.95 -13.27 -0.30
CA LEU A 2 -6.62 -12.11 -1.17
C LEU A 2 -6.66 -12.41 -2.67
N GLU A 3 -7.44 -13.39 -3.12
CA GLU A 3 -7.23 -13.95 -4.47
C GLU A 3 -7.68 -13.06 -5.63
N ASN A 4 -8.50 -12.01 -5.44
CA ASN A 4 -8.99 -11.21 -6.56
C ASN A 4 -9.40 -9.77 -6.15
N LEU A 5 -8.44 -8.87 -5.92
CA LEU A 5 -8.73 -7.46 -5.58
C LEU A 5 -8.98 -6.54 -6.78
N HIS A 6 -8.43 -6.90 -7.94
CA HIS A 6 -8.40 -6.10 -9.15
C HIS A 6 -9.50 -6.54 -10.11
N SER A 7 -9.97 -7.79 -10.00
CA SER A 7 -11.15 -8.31 -10.71
C SER A 7 -12.46 -8.13 -9.94
N ASN A 8 -12.41 -7.79 -8.64
CA ASN A 8 -13.60 -7.66 -7.80
C ASN A 8 -13.53 -6.40 -6.92
N PRO A 9 -14.14 -5.28 -7.37
CA PRO A 9 -14.07 -4.01 -6.66
C PRO A 9 -14.67 -4.06 -5.25
N ASN A 10 -15.61 -4.97 -4.99
CA ASN A 10 -16.23 -5.15 -3.66
C ASN A 10 -15.21 -5.63 -2.60
N ASN A 11 -14.18 -6.37 -3.00
CA ASN A 11 -13.15 -6.83 -2.08
C ASN A 11 -12.22 -5.70 -1.66
N LEU A 12 -11.89 -4.79 -2.59
CA LEU A 12 -11.08 -3.62 -2.31
C LEU A 12 -11.80 -2.68 -1.35
N THR A 13 -13.07 -2.37 -1.62
CA THR A 13 -13.87 -1.50 -0.72
C THR A 13 -13.97 -2.08 0.68
N LYS A 14 -14.14 -3.41 0.79
CA LYS A 14 -14.17 -4.09 2.09
C LYS A 14 -12.85 -3.96 2.86
N LEU A 15 -11.70 -4.08 2.18
CA LEU A 15 -10.40 -3.87 2.82
C LEU A 15 -10.20 -2.40 3.22
N GLU A 16 -10.64 -1.45 2.39
CA GLU A 16 -10.58 -0.02 2.72
C GLU A 16 -11.42 0.29 3.96
N THR A 17 -12.64 -0.27 4.06
CA THR A 17 -13.47 -0.15 5.26
C THR A 17 -12.77 -0.75 6.48
N LEU A 18 -12.23 -1.96 6.39
CA LEU A 18 -11.51 -2.61 7.50
C LEU A 18 -10.26 -1.82 7.93
N ALA A 19 -9.50 -1.26 6.98
CA ALA A 19 -8.38 -0.38 7.28
C ALA A 19 -8.84 0.92 7.96
N ASN A 20 -10.02 1.43 7.61
CA ASN A 20 -10.61 2.62 8.23
C ASN A 20 -11.18 2.34 9.63
N GLU A 21 -11.62 1.12 9.90
CA GLU A 21 -12.13 0.66 11.21
C GLU A 21 -11.02 0.47 12.27
N GLY A 22 -9.78 0.81 11.93
CA GLY A 22 -8.66 0.81 12.86
C GLY A 22 -7.72 -0.40 12.74
N ASN A 23 -7.86 -1.21 11.70
CA ASN A 23 -6.99 -2.36 11.49
C ASN A 23 -5.68 -1.95 10.77
N ALA A 24 -4.64 -1.72 11.55
CA ALA A 24 -3.30 -1.34 11.06
C ALA A 24 -2.70 -2.37 10.09
N ASP A 25 -2.93 -3.68 10.33
CA ASP A 25 -2.42 -4.75 9.46
C ASP A 25 -3.09 -4.73 8.08
N VAL A 26 -4.39 -4.41 8.02
CA VAL A 26 -5.12 -4.27 6.74
C VAL A 26 -4.65 -3.05 5.97
N ALA A 27 -4.45 -1.91 6.66
CA ALA A 27 -3.86 -0.71 6.05
C ALA A 27 -2.45 -1.00 5.50
N TYR A 28 -1.62 -1.73 6.24
CA TYR A 28 -0.30 -2.16 5.79
C TYR A 28 -0.39 -3.06 4.54
N MET A 29 -1.30 -4.04 4.55
CA MET A 29 -1.51 -4.93 3.40
C MET A 29 -1.97 -4.19 2.15
N LEU A 30 -2.83 -3.17 2.28
CA LEU A 30 -3.22 -2.32 1.16
C LEU A 30 -2.02 -1.57 0.60
N GLY A 31 -1.20 -0.98 1.46
CA GLY A 31 0.07 -0.35 1.08
C GLY A 31 0.98 -1.31 0.32
N TRP A 32 1.18 -2.51 0.86
CA TRP A 32 1.98 -3.57 0.21
C TRP A 32 1.43 -3.98 -1.16
N CYS A 33 0.11 -4.06 -1.34
CA CYS A 33 -0.49 -4.40 -2.62
C CYS A 33 -0.22 -3.33 -3.68
N TYR A 34 -0.34 -2.04 -3.32
CA TYR A 34 0.01 -0.92 -4.20
C TYR A 34 1.52 -0.83 -4.46
N PHE A 35 2.36 -1.19 -3.49
CA PHE A 35 3.82 -1.25 -3.65
C PHE A 35 4.26 -2.33 -4.65
N LYS A 36 3.72 -3.55 -4.49
CA LYS A 36 4.11 -4.70 -5.31
C LYS A 36 3.56 -4.67 -6.72
N GLY A 37 2.37 -4.13 -6.92
CA GLY A 37 1.69 -4.20 -8.23
C GLY A 37 1.10 -5.58 -8.55
N GLU A 38 1.17 -6.54 -7.62
CA GLU A 38 0.70 -7.92 -7.85
C GLU A 38 -0.82 -8.05 -7.74
N ARG A 39 -1.48 -7.10 -7.04
CA ARG A 39 -2.94 -7.13 -6.82
C ARG A 39 -3.71 -5.85 -7.09
N LEU A 40 -2.99 -4.78 -7.22
CA LEU A 40 -3.48 -3.45 -7.53
C LEU A 40 -2.47 -2.85 -8.50
N PRO A 41 -2.86 -1.89 -9.34
CA PRO A 41 -1.88 -1.16 -10.13
C PRO A 41 -0.80 -0.59 -9.21
N LYS A 42 0.47 -0.76 -9.61
CA LYS A 42 1.58 -0.25 -8.84
C LYS A 42 1.48 1.27 -8.72
N ASP A 43 1.44 1.76 -7.49
CA ASP A 43 1.22 3.16 -7.18
C ASP A 43 1.90 3.48 -5.84
N PHE A 44 3.08 4.08 -5.91
CA PHE A 44 3.87 4.38 -4.72
C PHE A 44 3.21 5.44 -3.84
N ASP A 45 2.49 6.40 -4.43
CA ASP A 45 1.83 7.47 -3.68
C ASP A 45 0.66 6.90 -2.87
N LYS A 46 -0.15 6.02 -3.48
CA LYS A 46 -1.19 5.29 -2.74
C LYS A 46 -0.60 4.34 -1.71
N SER A 47 0.50 3.66 -2.03
CA SER A 47 1.20 2.81 -1.06
C SER A 47 1.60 3.61 0.18
N MET A 48 2.25 4.76 0.01
CA MET A 48 2.65 5.64 1.10
C MET A 48 1.44 6.11 1.93
N ALA A 49 0.35 6.53 1.30
CA ALA A 49 -0.85 7.00 2.00
C ALA A 49 -1.46 5.90 2.92
N TRP A 50 -1.52 4.66 2.45
CA TRP A 50 -2.02 3.54 3.26
C TRP A 50 -1.05 3.15 4.37
N LEU A 51 0.26 3.27 4.15
CA LEU A 51 1.27 2.99 5.18
C LEU A 51 1.32 4.07 6.25
N GLU A 52 1.16 5.33 5.90
CA GLU A 52 0.98 6.41 6.87
C GLU A 52 -0.23 6.15 7.75
N LYS A 53 -1.33 5.67 7.15
CA LYS A 53 -2.51 5.25 7.90
C LYS A 53 -2.25 4.05 8.81
N ALA A 54 -1.53 3.04 8.34
CA ALA A 54 -1.13 1.90 9.17
C ALA A 54 -0.31 2.37 10.38
N LYS A 55 0.61 3.33 10.18
CA LYS A 55 1.40 3.93 11.26
C LYS A 55 0.53 4.72 12.25
N THR A 56 -0.42 5.53 11.80
CA THR A 56 -1.31 6.27 12.72
C THR A 56 -2.20 5.34 13.56
N LEU A 57 -2.45 4.13 13.08
CA LEU A 57 -3.16 3.07 13.80
C LEU A 57 -2.26 2.21 14.71
N GLY A 58 -0.96 2.53 14.81
CA GLY A 58 0.01 1.79 15.64
C GLY A 58 0.68 0.61 14.96
N GLY A 59 0.69 0.56 13.62
CA GLY A 59 1.37 -0.47 12.85
C GLY A 59 2.87 -0.21 12.71
N ASP A 60 3.68 -0.83 13.58
CA ASP A 60 5.14 -0.63 13.62
C ASP A 60 5.87 -1.04 12.32
N ARG A 61 5.31 -1.99 11.56
CA ARG A 61 5.93 -2.50 10.31
C ARG A 61 5.80 -1.56 9.11
N ALA A 62 4.97 -0.51 9.22
CA ALA A 62 4.71 0.39 8.10
C ALA A 62 5.93 1.25 7.74
N GLU A 63 6.75 1.63 8.72
CA GLU A 63 7.89 2.52 8.53
C GLU A 63 8.95 1.93 7.59
N GLU A 64 9.27 0.65 7.76
CA GLU A 64 10.24 -0.04 6.90
C GLU A 64 9.80 0.00 5.44
N LEU A 65 8.52 -0.34 5.17
CA LEU A 65 8.00 -0.36 3.81
C LEU A 65 7.92 1.04 3.19
N MET A 66 7.65 2.08 4.00
CA MET A 66 7.67 3.47 3.53
C MET A 66 9.06 3.88 3.04
N VAL A 67 10.12 3.51 3.77
CA VAL A 67 11.51 3.80 3.35
C VAL A 67 11.83 3.11 2.02
N TYR A 68 11.44 1.85 1.85
CA TYR A 68 11.61 1.15 0.57
C TYR A 68 10.82 1.78 -0.57
N CYS A 69 9.57 2.19 -0.30
CA CYS A 69 8.69 2.85 -1.27
C CYS A 69 9.32 4.15 -1.78
N TRP A 70 9.81 4.99 -0.86
CA TRP A 70 10.47 6.26 -1.20
C TRP A 70 11.75 6.05 -2.02
N PHE A 71 12.59 5.10 -1.62
CA PHE A 71 13.83 4.79 -2.34
C PHE A 71 13.57 4.32 -3.79
N LEU A 72 12.60 3.42 -3.97
CA LEU A 72 12.25 2.89 -5.30
C LEU A 72 11.59 3.95 -6.18
N GLN A 73 10.74 4.81 -5.63
CA GLN A 73 10.13 5.90 -6.37
C GLN A 73 11.18 6.86 -6.94
N ILE A 74 12.19 7.23 -6.14
CA ILE A 74 13.32 8.06 -6.62
C ILE A 74 14.13 7.33 -7.69
N ALA A 75 14.40 6.03 -7.50
CA ALA A 75 15.15 5.25 -8.48
C ALA A 75 14.42 5.16 -9.83
N GLU A 76 13.09 5.00 -9.82
CA GLU A 76 12.28 4.99 -11.05
C GLU A 76 12.20 6.36 -11.71
N LEU A 77 12.09 7.43 -10.92
CA LEU A 77 12.15 8.78 -11.45
C LEU A 77 13.50 9.04 -12.15
N ARG A 78 14.63 8.66 -11.54
CA ARG A 78 15.95 8.83 -12.15
C ARG A 78 16.08 8.13 -13.51
N LYS A 79 15.65 6.87 -13.59
CA LYS A 79 15.65 6.09 -14.86
C LYS A 79 14.79 6.70 -15.96
N LYS A 80 13.80 7.52 -15.63
CA LYS A 80 12.91 8.17 -16.59
C LYS A 80 13.54 9.40 -17.25
N TYR A 81 14.56 9.99 -16.62
CA TYR A 81 15.24 11.21 -17.10
C TYR A 81 16.68 10.95 -17.59
N GLU A 82 17.09 9.68 -17.66
CA GLU A 82 18.28 9.19 -18.37
C GLU A 82 17.90 8.76 -19.79
#